data_AF-A0A8T5P2Q4-F1
#
_entry.id   AF-A0A8T5P2Q4-F1
#
_cell.length_a   1.000
_cell.length_b   1.000
_cell.length_c   1.000
_cell.angle_alpha   90.00
_cell.angle_beta   90.00
_cell.angle_gamma   90.00
#
_symmetry.space_group_name_H-M   'P 1'
#
loop_
_entity.id
_entity.type
_entity.pdbx_description
1 polymer ?
#
loop_
_entity_poly.entity_id
_entity_poly.type
_entity_poly.pdbx_seq_one_letter_code
_entity_poly.pdbx_strand_id
1 'polypeptide(L)'
;IPEVIRSLASIMAKGDSKPGISACLVMNRIADERLDEVSDSLEIIMDFLKDRKKELNEYEWIPALELLTKINQQHPEKMGSAVPALLAALGNTNATVKETAYYLLSLIAADNPDFFKDRSIELIKVLNGLNVDERIHACNIIGIIAEKKPEIVDKTFDLVNDFFLNHPDNNLRSAAGLAADKMRPKKAVPKQPESKVPLVKQEEKRPEINITPGVIPLKNNKEIGSKDKSQIENALQLMIPKSVIESAILIDTNGGVIAQSGPQIDNSLLKKLASMISSEGDDEFKNRISIEQADKKIVAVRVGNEAMLVVVTSADTAIGMLLVILNKSVEKIKEILMDAGA
;
A
#
# COMPACT_ATOMS: atom_id res chain seq x y z
N ILE A 1 -20.28 -21.74 -21.41
CA ILE A 1 -19.58 -20.66 -20.66
C ILE A 1 -18.52 -19.95 -21.52
N PRO A 2 -17.64 -20.64 -22.28
CA PRO A 2 -16.72 -19.95 -23.20
C PRO A 2 -17.41 -19.07 -24.26
N GLU A 3 -18.62 -19.45 -24.69
CA GLU A 3 -19.48 -18.62 -25.56
C GLU A 3 -19.98 -17.34 -24.89
N VAL A 4 -20.20 -17.37 -23.57
CA VAL A 4 -20.63 -16.19 -22.79
C VAL A 4 -19.48 -15.20 -22.71
N ILE A 5 -18.27 -15.66 -22.35
CA ILE A 5 -17.07 -14.80 -22.30
C ILE A 5 -16.81 -14.15 -23.67
N ARG A 6 -16.85 -14.94 -24.76
CA ARG A 6 -16.72 -14.40 -26.12
C ARG A 6 -17.81 -13.37 -26.47
N SER A 7 -19.05 -13.61 -26.05
CA SER A 7 -20.16 -12.68 -26.28
C SER A 7 -19.95 -11.37 -25.52
N LEU A 8 -19.53 -11.44 -24.24
CA LEU A 8 -19.21 -10.26 -23.44
C LEU A 8 -18.05 -9.48 -24.04
N ALA A 9 -17.01 -10.16 -24.50
CA ALA A 9 -15.86 -9.52 -25.15
C ALA A 9 -16.29 -8.80 -26.44
N SER A 10 -17.14 -9.44 -27.24
CA SER A 10 -17.74 -8.79 -28.42
C SER A 10 -18.58 -7.56 -28.05
N ILE A 11 -19.30 -7.57 -26.93
CA ILE A 11 -20.05 -6.40 -26.45
C ILE A 11 -19.09 -5.26 -26.07
N MET A 12 -17.99 -5.56 -25.36
CA MET A 12 -16.98 -4.57 -24.99
C MET A 12 -16.33 -3.92 -26.24
N ALA A 13 -16.02 -4.74 -27.25
CA ALA A 13 -15.40 -4.29 -28.49
C ALA A 13 -16.29 -3.38 -29.36
N LYS A 14 -17.62 -3.41 -29.18
CA LYS A 14 -18.58 -2.63 -30.01
C LYS A 14 -18.65 -1.13 -29.69
N GLY A 15 -17.96 -0.65 -28.65
CA GLY A 15 -17.81 0.79 -28.42
C GLY A 15 -19.00 1.52 -27.76
N ASP A 16 -20.10 0.85 -27.42
CA ASP A 16 -21.17 1.43 -26.57
C ASP A 16 -20.79 1.35 -25.08
N SER A 17 -20.83 2.47 -24.35
CA SER A 17 -20.30 2.57 -22.98
C SER A 17 -21.10 1.72 -22.01
N LYS A 18 -22.42 1.85 -21.97
CA LYS A 18 -23.26 1.14 -20.98
C LYS A 18 -23.20 -0.38 -21.13
N PRO A 19 -23.34 -0.97 -22.33
CA PRO A 19 -23.20 -2.41 -22.52
C PRO A 19 -21.77 -2.89 -22.24
N GLY A 20 -20.75 -2.11 -22.63
CA GLY A 20 -19.35 -2.46 -22.39
C GLY A 20 -18.99 -2.53 -20.91
N ILE A 21 -19.42 -1.55 -20.11
CA ILE A 21 -19.23 -1.54 -18.65
C ILE A 21 -19.93 -2.75 -18.02
N SER A 22 -21.19 -2.98 -18.41
CA SER A 22 -21.98 -4.10 -17.89
C SER A 22 -21.30 -5.44 -18.22
N ALA A 23 -20.74 -5.55 -19.43
CA ALA A 23 -19.99 -6.73 -19.84
C ALA A 23 -18.70 -6.89 -19.02
N CYS A 24 -17.96 -5.81 -18.77
CA CYS A 24 -16.76 -5.82 -17.93
C CYS A 24 -17.07 -6.25 -16.48
N LEU A 25 -18.16 -5.75 -15.90
CA LEU A 25 -18.63 -6.14 -14.56
C LEU A 25 -18.94 -7.65 -14.50
N VAL A 26 -19.63 -8.17 -15.51
CA VAL A 26 -19.95 -9.61 -15.59
C VAL A 26 -18.67 -10.42 -15.79
N MET A 27 -17.72 -9.97 -16.62
CA MET A 27 -16.41 -10.64 -16.74
C MET A 27 -15.64 -10.66 -15.41
N ASN A 28 -15.62 -9.55 -14.68
CA ASN A 28 -14.97 -9.46 -13.37
C ASN A 28 -15.56 -10.47 -12.37
N ARG A 29 -16.87 -10.71 -12.43
CA ARG A 29 -17.53 -11.75 -11.62
C ARG A 29 -17.22 -13.17 -12.11
N ILE A 30 -17.21 -13.42 -13.42
CA ILE A 30 -16.84 -14.74 -13.97
C ILE A 30 -15.39 -15.10 -13.63
N ALA A 31 -14.51 -14.09 -13.58
CA ALA A 31 -13.11 -14.23 -13.20
C ALA A 31 -12.92 -14.78 -11.77
N ASP A 32 -13.92 -14.72 -10.88
CA ASP A 32 -13.82 -15.34 -9.55
C ASP A 32 -13.74 -16.87 -9.61
N GLU A 33 -14.31 -17.48 -10.66
CA GLU A 33 -14.36 -18.93 -10.82
C GLU A 33 -13.55 -19.43 -12.03
N ARG A 34 -13.35 -18.58 -13.05
CA ARG A 34 -12.82 -19.00 -14.37
C ARG A 34 -11.85 -17.97 -14.94
N LEU A 35 -10.89 -17.52 -14.12
CA LEU A 35 -9.94 -16.48 -14.49
C LEU A 35 -9.11 -16.82 -15.73
N ASP A 36 -8.69 -18.09 -15.88
CA ASP A 36 -7.93 -18.57 -17.06
C ASP A 36 -8.64 -18.17 -18.36
N GLU A 37 -9.94 -18.43 -18.47
CA GLU A 37 -10.72 -18.14 -19.68
C GLU A 37 -10.98 -16.64 -19.88
N VAL A 38 -11.12 -15.88 -18.79
CA VAL A 38 -11.31 -14.42 -18.87
C VAL A 38 -10.00 -13.74 -19.28
N SER A 39 -8.86 -14.25 -18.81
CA SER A 39 -7.54 -13.68 -19.10
C SER A 39 -7.19 -13.71 -20.58
N ASP A 40 -7.76 -14.63 -21.36
CA ASP A 40 -7.60 -14.68 -22.82
C ASP A 40 -8.32 -13.52 -23.54
N SER A 41 -9.19 -12.79 -22.83
CA SER A 41 -9.86 -11.59 -23.34
C SER A 41 -9.14 -10.28 -22.95
N LEU A 42 -7.92 -10.35 -22.41
CA LEU A 42 -7.18 -9.18 -21.92
C LEU A 42 -7.04 -8.07 -22.97
N GLU A 43 -6.64 -8.40 -24.20
CA GLU A 43 -6.51 -7.40 -25.28
C GLU A 43 -7.82 -6.63 -25.51
N ILE A 44 -8.97 -7.30 -25.48
CA ILE A 44 -10.28 -6.69 -25.67
C ILE A 44 -10.64 -5.79 -24.48
N ILE A 45 -10.29 -6.19 -23.26
CA ILE A 45 -10.43 -5.36 -22.06
C ILE A 45 -9.56 -4.11 -22.19
N MET A 46 -8.34 -4.25 -22.72
CA MET A 46 -7.42 -3.12 -22.90
C MET A 46 -7.89 -2.15 -23.98
N ASP A 47 -8.38 -2.65 -25.11
CA ASP A 47 -8.95 -1.82 -26.18
C ASP A 47 -10.17 -1.04 -25.66
N PHE A 48 -11.04 -1.71 -24.90
CA PHE A 48 -12.18 -1.07 -24.24
C PHE A 48 -11.78 0.10 -23.33
N LEU A 49 -10.68 -0.03 -22.58
CA LEU A 49 -10.15 1.04 -21.73
C LEU A 49 -9.48 2.17 -22.53
N LYS A 50 -8.73 1.81 -23.58
CA LYS A 50 -7.95 2.75 -24.38
C LYS A 50 -8.83 3.70 -25.18
N ASP A 51 -9.86 3.18 -25.83
CA ASP A 51 -10.73 3.95 -26.73
C ASP A 51 -11.56 5.00 -26.00
N ARG A 52 -11.64 4.92 -24.67
CA ARG A 52 -12.51 5.77 -23.84
C ARG A 52 -11.78 6.58 -22.79
N LYS A 53 -10.46 6.74 -22.89
CA LYS A 53 -9.62 7.43 -21.89
C LYS A 53 -10.16 8.80 -21.40
N LYS A 54 -10.89 9.54 -22.26
CA LYS A 54 -11.45 10.87 -21.94
C LYS A 54 -12.87 10.84 -21.34
N GLU A 55 -13.56 9.71 -21.42
CA GLU A 55 -14.99 9.59 -21.10
C GLU A 55 -15.24 8.68 -19.90
N LEU A 56 -14.26 7.85 -19.52
CA LEU A 56 -14.41 6.89 -18.43
C LEU A 56 -14.46 7.57 -17.05
N ASN A 57 -15.60 7.47 -16.37
CA ASN A 57 -15.76 7.81 -14.96
C ASN A 57 -15.30 6.66 -14.04
N GLU A 58 -15.35 6.87 -12.73
CA GLU A 58 -14.87 5.90 -11.73
C GLU A 58 -15.58 4.54 -11.80
N TYR A 59 -16.87 4.52 -12.12
CA TYR A 59 -17.66 3.29 -12.23
C TYR A 59 -17.20 2.39 -13.38
N GLU A 60 -16.45 2.94 -14.34
CA GLU A 60 -15.98 2.23 -15.52
C GLU A 60 -14.55 1.73 -15.33
N TRP A 61 -13.70 2.54 -14.69
CA TRP A 61 -12.31 2.17 -14.41
C TRP A 61 -12.19 1.12 -13.31
N ILE A 62 -12.93 1.25 -12.21
CA ILE A 62 -12.74 0.39 -11.04
C ILE A 62 -12.97 -1.09 -11.36
N PRO A 63 -14.08 -1.50 -12.00
CA PRO A 63 -14.29 -2.91 -12.32
C PRO A 63 -13.23 -3.50 -13.25
N ALA A 64 -12.73 -2.68 -14.19
CA ALA A 64 -11.67 -3.10 -15.09
C ALA A 64 -10.34 -3.25 -14.35
N LEU A 65 -9.98 -2.31 -13.47
CA LEU A 65 -8.77 -2.37 -12.67
C LEU A 65 -8.79 -3.53 -11.67
N GLU A 66 -9.94 -3.84 -11.08
CA GLU A 66 -10.13 -5.03 -10.24
C GLU A 66 -9.90 -6.32 -11.06
N LEU A 67 -10.49 -6.41 -12.25
CA LEU A 67 -10.28 -7.54 -13.15
C LEU A 67 -8.82 -7.67 -13.55
N LEU A 68 -8.15 -6.57 -13.93
CA LEU A 68 -6.73 -6.58 -14.25
C LEU A 68 -5.85 -6.98 -13.06
N THR A 69 -6.24 -6.59 -11.84
CA THR A 69 -5.57 -7.02 -10.61
C THR A 69 -5.68 -8.54 -10.43
N LYS A 70 -6.87 -9.11 -10.65
CA LYS A 70 -7.06 -10.56 -10.63
C LYS A 70 -6.19 -11.25 -11.68
N ILE A 71 -6.19 -10.78 -12.94
CA ILE A 71 -5.37 -11.45 -13.97
C ILE A 71 -3.87 -11.28 -13.65
N ASN A 72 -3.39 -10.17 -13.09
CA ASN A 72 -1.98 -10.07 -12.68
C ASN A 72 -1.62 -11.10 -11.60
N GLN A 73 -2.53 -11.36 -10.64
CA GLN A 73 -2.25 -12.29 -9.55
C GLN A 73 -2.07 -13.75 -10.01
N GLN A 74 -2.69 -14.17 -11.13
CA GLN A 74 -2.59 -15.54 -11.64
C GLN A 74 -1.84 -15.67 -12.97
N HIS A 75 -1.85 -14.61 -13.79
CA HIS A 75 -1.25 -14.53 -15.12
C HIS A 75 -0.42 -13.24 -15.30
N PRO A 76 0.57 -12.98 -14.43
CA PRO A 76 1.39 -11.76 -14.52
C PRO A 76 2.11 -11.65 -15.88
N GLU A 77 2.39 -12.76 -16.56
CA GLU A 77 3.00 -12.82 -17.88
C GLU A 77 2.12 -12.24 -19.01
N LYS A 78 0.81 -12.09 -18.77
CA LYS A 78 -0.11 -11.51 -19.77
C LYS A 78 -0.18 -9.98 -19.69
N MET A 79 0.31 -9.36 -18.62
CA MET A 79 0.02 -7.95 -18.29
C MET A 79 0.74 -6.91 -19.16
N GLY A 80 1.58 -7.32 -20.12
CA GLY A 80 2.37 -6.39 -20.93
C GLY A 80 1.55 -5.37 -21.71
N SER A 81 0.41 -5.79 -22.29
CA SER A 81 -0.48 -4.88 -23.03
C SER A 81 -1.27 -3.94 -22.11
N ALA A 82 -1.33 -4.22 -20.81
CA ALA A 82 -2.03 -3.37 -19.85
C ALA A 82 -1.23 -2.11 -19.45
N VAL A 83 0.11 -2.20 -19.46
CA VAL A 83 1.00 -1.13 -18.97
C VAL A 83 0.72 0.25 -19.60
N PRO A 84 0.57 0.40 -20.93
CA PRO A 84 0.29 1.71 -21.53
C PRO A 84 -1.02 2.35 -21.04
N ALA A 85 -2.07 1.55 -20.86
CA ALA A 85 -3.36 2.05 -20.39
C ALA A 85 -3.32 2.41 -18.90
N LEU A 86 -2.59 1.65 -18.09
CA LEU A 86 -2.40 1.94 -16.67
C LEU A 86 -1.57 3.21 -16.47
N LEU A 87 -0.49 3.40 -17.23
CA LEU A 87 0.26 4.66 -17.25
C LEU A 87 -0.61 5.84 -17.69
N ALA A 88 -1.51 5.61 -18.63
CA ALA A 88 -2.50 6.59 -19.04
C ALA A 88 -3.54 6.91 -17.95
N ALA A 89 -3.92 5.93 -17.12
CA ALA A 89 -4.86 6.09 -16.01
C ALA A 89 -4.30 6.95 -14.86
N LEU A 90 -2.98 7.11 -14.78
CA LEU A 90 -2.34 8.01 -13.81
C LEU A 90 -2.73 9.48 -14.00
N GLY A 91 -3.17 9.87 -15.20
CA GLY A 91 -3.70 11.20 -15.49
C GLY A 91 -5.20 11.36 -15.22
N ASN A 92 -5.87 10.37 -14.61
CA ASN A 92 -7.30 10.43 -14.30
C ASN A 92 -7.56 11.43 -13.15
N THR A 93 -8.67 12.16 -13.19
CA THR A 93 -9.04 13.10 -12.12
C THR A 93 -9.50 12.40 -10.84
N ASN A 94 -9.92 11.14 -10.93
CA ASN A 94 -10.35 10.34 -9.79
C ASN A 94 -9.14 9.74 -9.05
N ALA A 95 -9.03 10.02 -7.75
CA ALA A 95 -7.94 9.55 -6.91
C ALA A 95 -7.88 8.01 -6.82
N THR A 96 -9.02 7.35 -6.62
CA THR A 96 -9.12 5.89 -6.50
C THR A 96 -8.61 5.16 -7.75
N VAL A 97 -8.95 5.69 -8.93
CA VAL A 97 -8.44 5.17 -10.23
C VAL A 97 -6.92 5.29 -10.30
N LYS A 98 -6.37 6.47 -9.96
CA LYS A 98 -4.92 6.70 -9.97
C LYS A 98 -4.19 5.78 -9.00
N GLU A 99 -4.66 5.70 -7.75
CA GLU A 99 -4.05 4.86 -6.71
C GLU A 99 -4.05 3.39 -7.09
N THR A 100 -5.17 2.89 -7.62
CA THR A 100 -5.29 1.50 -8.06
C THR A 100 -4.37 1.22 -9.27
N ALA A 101 -4.26 2.17 -10.20
CA ALA A 101 -3.34 2.06 -11.32
C ALA A 101 -1.87 2.06 -10.88
N TYR A 102 -1.47 2.92 -9.92
CA TYR A 102 -0.14 2.90 -9.34
C TYR A 102 0.18 1.58 -8.65
N TYR A 103 -0.76 1.06 -7.87
CA TYR A 103 -0.62 -0.23 -7.20
C TYR A 103 -0.39 -1.35 -8.22
N LEU A 104 -1.23 -1.42 -9.24
CA LEU A 104 -1.12 -2.46 -10.27
C LEU A 104 0.16 -2.34 -11.09
N LEU A 105 0.58 -1.12 -11.47
CA LEU A 105 1.86 -0.88 -12.13
C LEU A 105 3.04 -1.34 -11.26
N SER A 106 2.96 -1.15 -9.94
CA SER A 106 4.00 -1.60 -9.01
C SER A 106 4.08 -3.13 -8.96
N LEU A 107 2.95 -3.83 -8.97
CA LEU A 107 2.90 -5.29 -9.06
C LEU A 107 3.50 -5.78 -10.40
N ILE A 108 3.06 -5.20 -11.51
CA ILE A 108 3.58 -5.58 -12.84
C ILE A 108 5.09 -5.31 -12.93
N ALA A 109 5.58 -4.20 -12.38
CA ALA A 109 7.01 -3.89 -12.34
C ALA A 109 7.80 -4.90 -11.51
N ALA A 110 7.23 -5.35 -10.39
CA ALA A 110 7.83 -6.37 -9.55
C ALA A 110 7.87 -7.73 -10.27
N ASP A 111 6.81 -8.12 -10.96
CA ASP A 111 6.72 -9.43 -11.61
C ASP A 111 7.51 -9.46 -12.94
N ASN A 112 7.28 -8.48 -13.82
CA ASN A 112 7.76 -8.43 -15.19
C ASN A 112 8.26 -7.01 -15.58
N PRO A 113 9.46 -6.59 -15.11
CA PRO A 113 9.99 -5.26 -15.38
C PRO A 113 10.20 -4.96 -16.88
N ASP A 114 10.35 -5.99 -17.72
CA ASP A 114 10.51 -5.83 -19.18
C ASP A 114 9.31 -5.17 -19.87
N PHE A 115 8.12 -5.22 -19.29
CA PHE A 115 6.95 -4.54 -19.84
C PHE A 115 7.06 -3.01 -19.79
N PHE A 116 8.02 -2.48 -19.02
CA PHE A 116 8.33 -1.06 -18.96
C PHE A 116 9.41 -0.63 -19.94
N LYS A 117 9.94 -1.54 -20.78
CA LYS A 117 10.90 -1.18 -21.82
C LYS A 117 10.30 -0.10 -22.73
N ASP A 118 11.10 0.94 -22.98
CA ASP A 118 10.72 2.11 -23.77
C ASP A 118 9.57 2.96 -23.19
N ARG A 119 9.23 2.79 -21.89
CA ARG A 119 8.19 3.57 -21.18
C ARG A 119 8.73 4.66 -20.25
N SER A 120 10.03 4.95 -20.32
CA SER A 120 10.65 5.94 -19.43
C SER A 120 10.06 7.35 -19.62
N ILE A 121 9.58 7.68 -20.83
CA ILE A 121 8.96 8.99 -21.13
C ILE A 121 7.68 9.19 -20.33
N GLU A 122 6.84 8.16 -20.24
CA GLU A 122 5.61 8.19 -19.46
C GLU A 122 5.89 8.34 -17.96
N LEU A 123 6.90 7.65 -17.44
CA LEU A 123 7.34 7.81 -16.05
C LEU A 123 7.90 9.22 -15.79
N ILE A 124 8.69 9.78 -16.71
CA ILE A 124 9.20 11.16 -16.62
C ILE A 124 8.06 12.18 -16.61
N LYS A 125 6.96 11.95 -17.36
CA LYS A 125 5.79 12.83 -17.32
C LYS A 125 5.16 12.85 -15.93
N VAL A 126 5.06 11.70 -15.27
CA VAL A 126 4.52 11.60 -13.90
C VAL A 126 5.44 12.29 -12.89
N LEU A 127 6.76 12.06 -12.98
CA LEU A 127 7.73 12.73 -12.13
C LEU A 127 7.68 14.27 -12.27
N ASN A 128 7.45 14.78 -13.49
CA ASN A 128 7.29 16.22 -13.72
C ASN A 128 5.90 16.77 -13.34
N GLY A 129 4.94 15.93 -12.97
CA GLY A 129 3.61 16.34 -12.50
C GLY A 129 3.68 17.18 -11.24
N LEU A 130 2.65 17.95 -10.90
CA LEU A 130 2.69 18.85 -9.72
C LEU A 130 2.35 18.15 -8.40
N ASN A 131 1.72 16.98 -8.45
CA ASN A 131 1.28 16.26 -7.27
C ASN A 131 2.46 15.45 -6.68
N VAL A 132 2.78 15.70 -5.40
CA VAL A 132 3.93 15.07 -4.73
C VAL A 132 3.72 13.57 -4.52
N ASP A 133 2.50 13.12 -4.20
CA ASP A 133 2.19 11.70 -4.03
C ASP A 133 2.36 10.92 -5.33
N GLU A 134 1.94 11.50 -6.45
CA GLU A 134 2.16 10.93 -7.79
C GLU A 134 3.66 10.76 -8.10
N ARG A 135 4.48 11.74 -7.72
CA ARG A 135 5.95 11.63 -7.85
C ARG A 135 6.52 10.53 -6.96
N ILE A 136 6.04 10.42 -5.71
CA ILE A 136 6.46 9.36 -4.78
C ILE A 136 6.14 7.98 -5.38
N HIS A 137 4.93 7.79 -5.91
CA HIS A 137 4.55 6.53 -6.55
C HIS A 137 5.41 6.22 -7.78
N ALA A 138 5.71 7.22 -8.62
CA ALA A 138 6.60 7.04 -9.75
C ALA A 138 8.02 6.65 -9.31
N CYS A 139 8.58 7.30 -8.29
CA CYS A 139 9.87 6.91 -7.70
C CYS A 139 9.83 5.45 -7.20
N ASN A 140 8.76 5.03 -6.54
CA ASN A 140 8.63 3.65 -6.06
C ASN A 140 8.61 2.64 -7.22
N ILE A 141 7.83 2.89 -8.28
CA ILE A 141 7.81 2.03 -9.49
C ILE A 141 9.19 1.98 -10.13
N ILE A 142 9.85 3.13 -10.30
CA ILE A 142 11.21 3.21 -10.85
C ILE A 142 12.18 2.40 -9.99
N GLY A 143 12.11 2.52 -8.67
CA GLY A 143 12.94 1.75 -7.75
C GLY A 143 12.70 0.24 -7.87
N ILE A 144 11.46 -0.21 -8.02
CA ILE A 144 11.11 -1.62 -8.23
C ILE A 144 11.70 -2.13 -9.55
N ILE A 145 11.53 -1.38 -10.65
CA ILE A 145 12.11 -1.74 -11.95
C ILE A 145 13.65 -1.80 -11.85
N ALA A 146 14.25 -0.77 -11.25
CA ALA A 146 15.70 -0.65 -11.12
C ALA A 146 16.34 -1.73 -10.26
N GLU A 147 15.60 -2.32 -9.33
CA GLU A 147 16.07 -3.44 -8.52
C GLU A 147 16.49 -4.64 -9.37
N LYS A 148 15.76 -4.90 -10.45
CA LYS A 148 15.99 -6.01 -11.37
C LYS A 148 16.70 -5.59 -12.66
N LYS A 149 16.30 -4.45 -13.23
CA LYS A 149 16.69 -3.98 -14.58
C LYS A 149 16.86 -2.45 -14.60
N PRO A 150 17.92 -1.90 -13.98
CA PRO A 150 18.15 -0.45 -13.92
C PRO A 150 18.24 0.22 -15.29
N GLU A 151 18.66 -0.50 -16.32
CA GLU A 151 18.75 -0.01 -17.71
C GLU A 151 17.39 0.37 -18.32
N ILE A 152 16.26 -0.13 -17.80
CA ILE A 152 14.92 0.21 -18.31
C ILE A 152 14.51 1.63 -17.91
N VAL A 153 15.01 2.11 -16.77
CA VAL A 153 14.64 3.39 -16.16
C VAL A 153 15.81 4.38 -16.13
N ASP A 154 16.92 4.09 -16.80
CA ASP A 154 18.14 4.91 -16.80
C ASP A 154 17.87 6.41 -17.10
N LYS A 155 16.98 6.69 -18.06
CA LYS A 155 16.57 8.03 -18.48
C LYS A 155 15.85 8.84 -17.39
N THR A 156 15.41 8.21 -16.31
CA THR A 156 14.77 8.92 -15.19
C THR A 156 15.78 9.36 -14.12
N PHE A 157 17.04 8.91 -14.21
CA PHE A 157 18.01 9.03 -13.11
C PHE A 157 18.24 10.46 -12.67
N ASP A 158 18.45 11.39 -13.60
CA ASP A 158 18.78 12.79 -13.27
C ASP A 158 17.64 13.44 -12.47
N LEU A 159 16.39 13.18 -12.85
CA LEU A 159 15.22 13.73 -12.18
C LEU A 159 15.00 13.10 -10.80
N VAL A 160 15.15 11.77 -10.70
CA VAL A 160 15.07 11.06 -9.41
C VAL A 160 16.18 11.52 -8.46
N ASN A 161 17.41 11.70 -8.97
CA ASN A 161 18.53 12.16 -8.16
C ASN A 161 18.38 13.63 -7.75
N ASP A 162 17.82 14.49 -8.60
CA ASP A 162 17.46 15.86 -8.23
C ASP A 162 16.41 15.87 -7.11
N PHE A 163 15.38 15.04 -7.20
CA PHE A 163 14.38 14.91 -6.14
C PHE A 163 15.00 14.48 -4.81
N PHE A 164 15.87 13.47 -4.83
CA PHE A 164 16.57 13.01 -3.63
C PHE A 164 17.40 14.11 -2.95
N LEU A 165 18.13 14.91 -3.73
CA LEU A 165 19.07 15.89 -3.20
C LEU A 165 18.40 17.21 -2.81
N ASN A 166 17.39 17.65 -3.58
CA ASN A 166 16.96 19.05 -3.57
C ASN A 166 15.47 19.25 -3.26
N HIS A 167 14.62 18.22 -3.32
CA HIS A 167 13.18 18.43 -3.12
C HIS A 167 12.84 18.76 -1.66
N PRO A 168 11.94 19.72 -1.37
CA PRO A 168 11.60 20.09 0.00
C PRO A 168 10.82 19.01 0.76
N ASP A 169 10.05 18.17 0.05
CA ASP A 169 9.28 17.08 0.64
C ASP A 169 10.15 15.89 1.05
N ASN A 170 10.08 15.49 2.33
CA ASN A 170 10.89 14.41 2.90
C ASN A 170 10.53 13.02 2.35
N ASN A 171 9.26 12.75 2.08
CA ASN A 171 8.83 11.47 1.54
C ASN A 171 9.34 11.28 0.12
N LEU A 172 9.20 12.31 -0.71
CA LEU A 172 9.71 12.27 -2.05
C LEU A 172 11.22 12.13 -2.05
N ARG A 173 11.95 12.86 -1.18
CA ARG A 173 13.40 12.64 -1.02
C ARG A 173 13.72 11.20 -0.66
N SER A 174 13.02 10.62 0.31
CA SER A 174 13.23 9.24 0.75
C SER A 174 12.97 8.23 -0.36
N ALA A 175 11.82 8.31 -1.02
CA ALA A 175 11.45 7.43 -2.13
C ALA A 175 12.42 7.56 -3.31
N ALA A 176 12.79 8.80 -3.65
CA ALA A 176 13.75 9.08 -4.71
C ALA A 176 15.16 8.58 -4.37
N GLY A 177 15.60 8.69 -3.11
CA GLY A 177 16.88 8.14 -2.66
C GLY A 177 16.95 6.63 -2.79
N LEU A 178 15.90 5.93 -2.35
CA LEU A 178 15.77 4.47 -2.50
C LEU A 178 15.80 4.06 -3.98
N ALA A 179 15.11 4.80 -4.84
CA ALA A 179 15.12 4.53 -6.29
C ALA A 179 16.51 4.80 -6.90
N ALA A 180 17.11 5.96 -6.62
CA ALA A 180 18.43 6.34 -7.12
C ALA A 180 19.52 5.33 -6.72
N ASP A 181 19.48 4.82 -5.49
CA ASP A 181 20.42 3.81 -5.01
C ASP A 181 20.32 2.49 -5.79
N LYS A 182 19.11 2.08 -6.17
CA LYS A 182 18.89 0.88 -7.00
C LYS A 182 19.30 1.09 -8.46
N MET A 183 19.18 2.32 -8.96
CA MET A 183 19.59 2.69 -10.32
C MET A 183 21.10 2.82 -10.50
N ARG A 184 21.84 3.11 -9.43
CA ARG A 184 23.30 3.23 -9.49
C ARG A 184 23.92 1.91 -9.92
N PRO A 185 24.88 1.93 -10.86
CA PRO A 185 25.60 0.71 -11.21
C PRO A 185 26.23 0.15 -9.95
N LYS A 186 25.94 -1.11 -9.64
CA LYS A 186 26.59 -1.84 -8.54
C LYS A 186 28.08 -1.89 -8.84
N LYS A 187 28.84 -0.90 -8.37
CA LYS A 187 30.30 -0.98 -8.36
C LYS A 187 30.62 -2.26 -7.62
N ALA A 188 31.33 -3.18 -8.26
CA ALA A 188 31.89 -4.34 -7.59
C ALA A 188 32.74 -3.81 -6.44
N VAL A 189 32.21 -3.83 -5.22
CA VAL A 189 32.97 -3.48 -4.03
C VAL A 189 34.07 -4.54 -3.98
N PRO A 190 35.36 -4.18 -4.09
CA PRO A 190 36.43 -5.13 -3.84
C PRO A 190 36.16 -5.67 -2.44
N LYS A 191 36.03 -7.00 -2.30
CA LYS A 191 35.97 -7.63 -0.98
C LYS A 191 37.14 -7.08 -0.18
N GLN A 192 36.87 -6.18 0.77
CA GLN A 192 37.89 -5.79 1.72
C GLN A 192 38.31 -7.09 2.42
N PRO A 193 39.62 -7.39 2.51
CA PRO A 193 40.06 -8.51 3.31
C PRO A 193 39.54 -8.27 4.72
N GLU A 194 38.87 -9.29 5.27
CA GLU A 194 38.35 -9.30 6.63
C GLU A 194 39.42 -8.74 7.57
N SER A 195 39.23 -7.49 7.98
CA SER A 195 40.02 -6.90 9.03
C SER A 195 39.70 -7.70 10.28
N LYS A 196 40.65 -8.55 10.70
CA LYS A 196 40.64 -9.23 11.98
C LYS A 196 40.70 -8.17 13.09
N VAL A 197 39.56 -7.54 13.37
CA VAL A 197 39.36 -6.79 14.60
C VAL A 197 39.21 -7.86 15.70
N PRO A 198 40.06 -7.86 16.74
CA PRO A 198 39.91 -8.81 17.84
C PRO A 198 38.55 -8.61 18.51
N LEU A 199 37.76 -9.68 18.64
CA LEU A 199 36.60 -9.69 19.53
C LEU A 199 37.07 -9.38 20.95
N VAL A 200 36.88 -8.14 21.39
CA VAL A 200 36.84 -7.83 22.81
C VAL A 200 35.53 -8.39 23.32
N LYS A 201 35.59 -9.45 24.13
CA LYS A 201 34.46 -9.93 24.92
C LYS A 201 34.05 -8.81 25.87
N GLN A 202 33.00 -8.07 25.51
CA GLN A 202 32.26 -7.28 26.49
C GLN A 202 31.33 -8.25 27.23
N GLU A 203 31.60 -8.46 28.51
CA GLU A 203 30.63 -9.03 29.43
C GLU A 203 29.45 -8.05 29.56
N GLU A 204 28.29 -8.45 29.06
CA GLU A 204 27.03 -7.75 29.30
C GLU A 204 26.65 -7.87 30.79
N LYS A 205 27.06 -6.89 31.60
CA LYS A 205 26.33 -6.58 32.83
C LYS A 205 25.10 -5.75 32.48
N ARG A 206 23.94 -6.40 32.42
CA ARG A 206 22.64 -5.71 32.41
C ARG A 206 22.48 -4.90 33.71
N PRO A 207 22.10 -3.61 33.65
CA PRO A 207 21.71 -2.88 34.84
C PRO A 207 20.33 -3.35 35.33
N GLU A 208 20.23 -3.67 36.61
CA GLU A 208 18.95 -3.83 37.31
C GLU A 208 18.30 -2.45 37.45
N ILE A 209 17.18 -2.24 36.78
CA ILE A 209 16.37 -1.04 36.92
C ILE A 209 15.35 -1.29 38.03
N ASN A 210 15.62 -0.74 39.20
CA ASN A 210 14.62 -0.63 40.27
C ASN A 210 13.63 0.50 39.92
N ILE A 211 12.35 0.15 39.79
CA ILE A 211 11.26 1.13 39.67
C ILE A 211 10.37 0.98 40.90
N THR A 212 10.37 2.00 41.74
CA THR A 212 9.43 2.21 42.85
C THR A 212 8.06 2.66 42.32
N PRO A 213 6.93 2.19 42.89
CA PRO A 213 5.60 2.61 42.46
C PRO A 213 5.21 3.96 43.11
N GLY A 214 5.24 5.03 42.32
CA GLY A 214 4.57 6.29 42.62
C GLY A 214 3.20 6.32 41.97
N VAL A 215 2.14 6.07 42.76
CA VAL A 215 0.75 6.20 42.31
C VAL A 215 0.35 7.67 42.32
N ILE A 216 0.00 8.22 41.16
CA ILE A 216 -0.83 9.42 41.05
C ILE A 216 -2.06 9.03 40.22
N PRO A 217 -3.28 9.12 40.76
CA PRO A 217 -4.48 8.80 40.01
C PRO A 217 -4.90 10.02 39.20
N LEU A 218 -4.77 9.94 37.87
CA LEU A 218 -5.53 10.79 36.96
C LEU A 218 -6.87 10.10 36.67
N LYS A 219 -7.92 10.60 37.34
CA LYS A 219 -9.30 10.35 36.94
C LYS A 219 -9.55 11.08 35.62
N ASN A 220 -9.83 10.33 34.56
CA ASN A 220 -10.92 10.56 33.61
C ASN A 220 -10.83 9.52 32.48
N ASN A 221 -11.16 8.26 32.79
CA ASN A 221 -11.54 7.31 31.74
C ASN A 221 -13.04 7.50 31.50
N LYS A 222 -13.40 8.13 30.38
CA LYS A 222 -14.73 7.88 29.79
C LYS A 222 -14.76 6.40 29.43
N GLU A 223 -15.47 5.59 30.21
CA GLU A 223 -15.69 4.20 29.85
C GLU A 223 -16.49 4.17 28.54
N ILE A 224 -15.89 3.62 27.49
CA ILE A 224 -16.58 3.34 26.23
C ILE A 224 -17.69 2.33 26.54
N GLY A 225 -18.92 2.62 26.12
CA GLY A 225 -20.07 1.77 26.39
C GLY A 225 -19.89 0.36 25.82
N SER A 226 -20.46 -0.65 26.49
CA SER A 226 -20.38 -2.05 26.04
C SER A 226 -20.94 -2.29 24.63
N LYS A 227 -21.88 -1.46 24.19
CA LYS A 227 -22.47 -1.46 22.84
C LYS A 227 -21.47 -0.98 21.78
N ASP A 228 -20.72 0.07 22.08
CA ASP A 228 -19.76 0.68 21.16
C ASP A 228 -18.54 -0.24 20.99
N LYS A 229 -18.13 -0.90 22.09
CA LYS A 229 -17.08 -1.93 22.04
C LYS A 229 -17.40 -3.05 21.05
N SER A 230 -18.64 -3.57 21.06
CA SER A 230 -19.06 -4.62 20.13
C SER A 230 -19.09 -4.13 18.67
N GLN A 231 -19.49 -2.88 18.42
CA GLN A 231 -19.46 -2.30 17.08
C GLN A 231 -18.03 -2.12 16.56
N ILE A 232 -17.11 -1.69 17.41
CA ILE A 232 -15.69 -1.56 17.08
C ILE A 232 -15.08 -2.94 16.82
N GLU A 233 -15.35 -3.95 17.65
CA GLU A 233 -14.87 -5.32 17.43
C GLU A 233 -15.38 -5.89 16.09
N ASN A 234 -16.66 -5.66 15.76
CA ASN A 234 -17.23 -6.06 14.47
C ASN A 234 -16.58 -5.29 13.31
N ALA A 235 -16.32 -3.99 13.47
CA ALA A 235 -15.63 -3.19 12.46
C ALA A 235 -14.21 -3.74 12.23
N LEU A 236 -13.46 -4.02 13.30
CA LEU A 236 -12.14 -4.64 13.22
C LEU A 236 -12.20 -6.01 12.54
N GLN A 237 -13.17 -6.87 12.86
CA GLN A 237 -13.34 -8.16 12.18
C GLN A 237 -13.61 -8.01 10.67
N LEU A 238 -14.43 -7.04 10.27
CA LEU A 238 -14.73 -6.78 8.85
C LEU A 238 -13.56 -6.13 8.11
N MET A 239 -12.70 -5.39 8.82
CA MET A 239 -11.50 -4.76 8.28
C MET A 239 -10.31 -5.72 8.12
N ILE A 240 -10.39 -6.92 8.69
CA ILE A 240 -9.35 -7.96 8.64
C ILE A 240 -9.72 -8.98 7.55
N PRO A 241 -9.26 -8.81 6.29
CA PRO A 241 -9.17 -9.94 5.40
C PRO A 241 -8.21 -10.94 6.05
N LYS A 242 -8.74 -12.09 6.48
CA LYS A 242 -8.00 -13.14 7.20
C LYS A 242 -6.75 -13.64 6.47
N SER A 243 -6.67 -13.39 5.16
CA SER A 243 -5.51 -13.73 4.33
C SER A 243 -4.34 -12.76 4.47
N VAL A 244 -4.53 -11.57 5.06
CA VAL A 244 -3.53 -10.49 5.05
C VAL A 244 -3.23 -9.97 6.45
N ILE A 245 -4.26 -9.74 7.28
CA ILE A 245 -4.07 -9.22 8.63
C ILE A 245 -4.28 -10.34 9.64
N GLU A 246 -3.29 -10.57 10.49
CA GLU A 246 -3.33 -11.59 11.52
C GLU A 246 -4.03 -11.09 12.79
N SER A 247 -3.76 -9.84 13.17
CA SER A 247 -4.34 -9.20 14.35
C SER A 247 -4.58 -7.71 14.09
N ALA A 248 -5.70 -7.18 14.58
CA ALA A 248 -5.93 -5.75 14.66
C ALA A 248 -6.43 -5.38 16.07
N ILE A 249 -5.82 -4.36 16.66
CA ILE A 249 -6.05 -3.93 18.03
C ILE A 249 -6.26 -2.42 18.03
N LEU A 250 -7.37 -1.97 18.58
CA LEU A 250 -7.57 -0.58 18.92
C LEU A 250 -7.12 -0.36 20.36
N ILE A 251 -6.15 0.54 20.56
CA ILE A 251 -5.62 0.91 21.87
C ILE A 251 -5.85 2.40 22.15
N ASP A 252 -5.92 2.76 23.43
CA ASP A 252 -5.90 4.15 23.88
C ASP A 252 -4.48 4.75 23.81
N THR A 253 -4.35 6.05 24.08
CA THR A 253 -3.06 6.76 24.09
C THR A 253 -2.07 6.29 25.16
N ASN A 254 -2.50 5.47 26.12
CA ASN A 254 -1.66 4.87 27.16
C ASN A 254 -1.29 3.41 26.85
N GLY A 255 -1.72 2.89 25.70
CA GLY A 255 -1.53 1.49 25.29
C GLY A 255 -2.51 0.51 25.94
N GLY A 256 -3.59 0.99 26.54
CA GLY A 256 -4.70 0.16 27.02
C GLY A 256 -5.55 -0.35 25.87
N VAL A 257 -5.90 -1.64 25.87
CA VAL A 257 -6.69 -2.25 24.79
C VAL A 257 -8.16 -1.86 24.92
N ILE A 258 -8.70 -1.21 23.87
CA ILE A 258 -10.13 -0.88 23.75
C ILE A 258 -10.87 -2.06 23.14
N ALA A 259 -10.40 -2.54 21.99
CA ALA A 259 -10.99 -3.62 21.21
C ALA A 259 -9.91 -4.39 20.44
N GLN A 260 -10.17 -5.65 20.15
CA GLN A 260 -9.20 -6.52 19.48
C GLN A 260 -9.92 -7.57 18.62
N SER A 261 -9.29 -7.91 17.49
CA SER A 261 -9.63 -9.06 16.67
C SER A 261 -8.35 -9.79 16.25
N GLY A 262 -8.27 -11.10 16.47
CA GLY A 262 -7.08 -11.91 16.23
C GLY A 262 -6.22 -12.18 17.47
N PRO A 263 -5.02 -12.77 17.32
CA PRO A 263 -4.13 -13.12 18.43
C PRO A 263 -3.69 -11.92 19.26
N GLN A 264 -3.43 -12.16 20.55
CA GLN A 264 -2.98 -11.14 21.50
C GLN A 264 -1.55 -10.69 21.21
N ILE A 265 -1.35 -9.37 21.22
CA ILE A 265 -0.03 -8.73 21.15
C ILE A 265 0.45 -8.44 22.57
N ASP A 266 1.76 -8.50 22.79
CA ASP A 266 2.35 -8.12 24.07
C ASP A 266 1.98 -6.68 24.48
N ASN A 267 1.38 -6.54 25.65
CA ASN A 267 0.99 -5.25 26.22
C ASN A 267 2.19 -4.30 26.40
N SER A 268 3.41 -4.83 26.62
CA SER A 268 4.61 -4.01 26.74
C SER A 268 4.93 -3.30 25.41
N LEU A 269 4.73 -3.99 24.29
CA LEU A 269 4.90 -3.44 22.94
C LEU A 269 3.81 -2.41 22.63
N LEU A 270 2.55 -2.67 22.98
CA LEU A 270 1.45 -1.72 22.77
C LEU A 270 1.70 -0.39 23.51
N LYS A 271 2.15 -0.45 24.77
CA LYS A 271 2.55 0.74 25.53
C LYS A 271 3.72 1.49 24.90
N LYS A 272 4.68 0.76 24.33
CA LYS A 272 5.83 1.34 23.64
C LYS A 272 5.43 2.01 22.32
N LEU A 273 4.50 1.41 21.57
CA LEU A 273 3.93 2.02 20.37
C LEU A 273 3.15 3.29 20.70
N ALA A 274 2.33 3.24 21.75
CA ALA A 274 1.58 4.39 22.25
C ALA A 274 2.50 5.56 22.64
N SER A 275 3.64 5.29 23.30
CA SER A 275 4.59 6.34 23.68
C SER A 275 5.41 6.91 22.53
N MET A 276 5.53 6.19 21.42
CA MET A 276 6.26 6.65 20.22
C MET A 276 5.42 7.59 19.34
N ILE A 277 4.09 7.46 19.34
CA ILE A 277 3.19 8.39 18.64
C ILE A 277 2.89 9.57 19.56
N SER A 278 3.51 10.71 19.29
CA SER A 278 3.30 11.92 20.10
C SER A 278 1.86 12.42 19.97
N SER A 279 1.26 12.82 21.09
CA SER A 279 -0.04 13.49 21.12
C SER A 279 0.02 14.92 20.57
N GLU A 280 1.21 15.52 20.48
CA GLU A 280 1.42 16.94 20.17
C GLU A 280 1.96 17.16 18.74
N GLY A 281 1.05 17.55 17.85
CA GLY A 281 1.33 18.06 16.52
C GLY A 281 0.37 17.55 15.45
N ASP A 282 -0.14 18.45 14.61
CA ASP A 282 -0.96 18.17 13.42
C ASP A 282 -0.14 17.58 12.24
N ASP A 283 1.06 17.09 12.52
CA ASP A 283 1.95 16.58 11.49
C ASP A 283 1.49 15.17 11.11
N GLU A 284 0.97 15.02 9.89
CA GLU A 284 0.38 13.78 9.35
C GLU A 284 1.34 12.57 9.46
N PHE A 285 2.65 12.85 9.48
CA PHE A 285 3.73 11.91 9.69
C PHE A 285 3.85 11.33 11.09
N LYS A 286 3.54 12.12 12.12
CA LYS A 286 3.64 11.65 13.52
C LYS A 286 2.56 10.64 13.88
N ASN A 287 1.56 10.47 13.00
CA ASN A 287 0.40 9.63 13.24
C ASN A 287 0.61 8.16 12.83
N ARG A 288 1.81 7.76 12.39
CA ARG A 288 2.07 6.40 11.91
C ARG A 288 3.41 5.85 12.37
N ILE A 289 3.42 4.59 12.77
CA ILE A 289 4.63 3.81 13.05
C ILE A 289 4.55 2.52 12.26
N SER A 290 5.64 2.12 11.63
CA SER A 290 5.81 0.79 11.07
C SER A 290 7.07 0.15 11.66
N ILE A 291 6.92 -1.07 12.15
CA ILE A 291 8.00 -1.90 12.68
C ILE A 291 8.01 -3.20 11.88
N GLU A 292 9.16 -3.53 11.32
CA GLU A 292 9.39 -4.80 10.64
C GLU A 292 10.23 -5.72 11.54
N GLN A 293 9.70 -6.89 11.84
CA GLN A 293 10.38 -7.99 12.50
C GLN A 293 10.51 -9.16 11.51
N ALA A 294 11.42 -10.11 11.81
CA ALA A 294 11.84 -11.14 10.85
C ALA A 294 10.69 -11.90 10.16
N ASP A 295 9.57 -12.13 10.85
CA ASP A 295 8.39 -12.84 10.35
C ASP A 295 7.10 -12.00 10.36
N LYS A 296 7.14 -10.77 10.88
CA LYS A 296 5.95 -9.93 11.08
C LYS A 296 6.20 -8.48 10.71
N LYS A 297 5.16 -7.83 10.21
CA LYS A 297 5.07 -6.37 10.14
C LYS A 297 4.01 -5.88 11.12
N ILE A 298 4.35 -4.86 11.89
CA ILE A 298 3.46 -4.19 12.84
C ILE A 298 3.30 -2.75 12.36
N VAL A 299 2.07 -2.33 12.11
CA VAL A 299 1.76 -0.96 11.70
C VAL A 299 0.79 -0.38 12.70
N ALA A 300 1.13 0.76 13.27
CA ALA A 300 0.29 1.51 14.19
C ALA A 300 -0.09 2.85 13.55
N VAL A 301 -1.37 3.17 13.53
CA VAL A 301 -1.92 4.41 12.94
C VAL A 301 -2.83 5.07 13.95
N ARG A 302 -2.67 6.38 14.15
CA ARG A 302 -3.50 7.16 15.05
C ARG A 302 -4.94 7.25 14.52
N VAL A 303 -5.92 7.15 15.41
CA VAL A 303 -7.36 7.29 15.12
C VAL A 303 -7.89 8.46 15.94
N GLY A 304 -7.97 9.64 15.32
CA GLY A 304 -8.31 10.87 16.02
C GLY A 304 -7.28 11.22 17.11
N ASN A 305 -7.73 11.79 18.22
CA ASN A 305 -6.83 12.23 19.29
C ASN A 305 -6.66 11.21 20.42
N GLU A 306 -7.55 10.23 20.51
CA GLU A 306 -7.75 9.40 21.72
C GLU A 306 -7.38 7.93 21.53
N ALA A 307 -7.22 7.48 20.29
CA ALA A 307 -7.00 6.06 19.99
C ALA A 307 -5.93 5.84 18.91
N MET A 308 -5.49 4.59 18.83
CA MET A 308 -4.54 4.11 17.85
C MET A 308 -4.94 2.71 17.39
N LEU A 309 -4.96 2.51 16.08
CA LEU A 309 -5.17 1.21 15.44
C LEU A 309 -3.82 0.56 15.18
N VAL A 310 -3.57 -0.58 15.80
CA VAL A 310 -2.38 -1.41 15.62
C VAL A 310 -2.75 -2.66 14.83
N VAL A 311 -2.04 -2.93 13.75
CA VAL A 311 -2.26 -4.09 12.88
C VAL A 311 -0.97 -4.90 12.77
N VAL A 312 -1.12 -6.22 12.81
CA VAL A 312 -0.05 -7.21 12.63
C VAL A 312 -0.35 -8.07 11.43
N THR A 313 0.68 -8.31 10.63
CA THR A 313 0.63 -9.08 9.38
C THR A 313 1.92 -9.86 9.19
N SER A 314 1.97 -10.75 8.20
CA SER A 314 3.19 -11.43 7.80
C SER A 314 4.22 -10.43 7.25
N ALA A 315 5.51 -10.78 7.35
CA ALA A 315 6.60 -9.97 6.79
C ALA A 315 6.48 -9.79 5.26
N ASP A 316 5.86 -10.72 4.53
CA ASP A 316 5.74 -10.65 3.07
C ASP A 316 4.66 -9.64 2.61
N THR A 317 3.78 -9.18 3.51
CA THR A 317 2.73 -8.26 3.13
C THR A 317 3.31 -6.90 2.73
N ALA A 318 2.91 -6.45 1.53
CA ALA A 318 3.31 -5.16 0.99
C ALA A 318 2.76 -4.02 1.87
N ILE A 319 3.65 -3.13 2.35
CA ILE A 319 3.28 -2.04 3.26
C ILE A 319 2.25 -1.08 2.64
N GLY A 320 2.31 -0.85 1.33
CA GLY A 320 1.33 -0.01 0.62
C GLY A 320 -0.11 -0.55 0.74
N MET A 321 -0.30 -1.87 0.61
CA MET A 321 -1.61 -2.50 0.77
C MET A 321 -2.15 -2.32 2.19
N LEU A 322 -1.28 -2.51 3.19
CA LEU A 322 -1.64 -2.31 4.59
C LEU A 322 -2.07 -0.86 4.85
N LEU A 323 -1.35 0.11 4.30
CA LEU A 323 -1.70 1.52 4.46
C LEU A 323 -3.06 1.86 3.85
N VAL A 324 -3.41 1.30 2.69
CA VAL A 324 -4.74 1.50 2.09
C VAL A 324 -5.86 0.93 2.98
N ILE A 325 -5.67 -0.29 3.48
CA ILE A 325 -6.64 -0.94 4.37
C ILE A 325 -6.77 -0.14 5.67
N LEU A 326 -5.64 0.29 6.24
CA LEU A 326 -5.59 1.08 7.47
C LEU A 326 -6.28 2.43 7.29
N ASN A 327 -6.01 3.18 6.23
CA ASN A 327 -6.64 4.50 6.02
C ASN A 327 -8.17 4.41 5.97
N LYS A 328 -8.71 3.44 5.21
CA LYS A 328 -10.16 3.20 5.17
C LYS A 328 -10.71 2.76 6.52
N SER A 329 -9.93 1.99 7.27
CA SER A 329 -10.31 1.49 8.59
C SER A 329 -10.33 2.60 9.64
N VAL A 330 -9.33 3.49 9.62
CA VAL A 330 -9.20 4.63 10.53
C VAL A 330 -10.39 5.57 10.41
N GLU A 331 -10.80 5.96 9.20
CA GLU A 331 -11.96 6.86 9.04
C GLU A 331 -13.25 6.24 9.59
N LYS A 332 -13.50 4.96 9.30
CA LYS A 332 -14.69 4.27 9.81
C LYS A 332 -14.67 4.08 11.34
N ILE A 333 -13.51 3.77 11.94
CA ILE A 333 -13.41 3.69 13.42
C ILE A 333 -13.57 5.07 14.03
N LYS A 334 -13.02 6.11 13.41
CA LYS A 334 -13.14 7.49 13.86
C LYS A 334 -14.60 7.96 13.87
N GLU A 335 -15.39 7.63 12.84
CA GLU A 335 -16.84 7.87 12.83
C GLU A 335 -17.54 7.19 14.02
N ILE A 336 -17.27 5.90 14.27
CA ILE A 336 -17.85 5.15 15.39
C ILE A 336 -17.48 5.78 16.75
N LEU A 337 -16.22 6.20 16.91
CA LEU A 337 -15.75 6.84 18.15
C LEU A 337 -16.37 8.23 18.36
N MET A 338 -16.61 8.99 17.28
CA MET A 338 -17.31 10.27 17.35
C MET A 338 -18.77 10.09 17.73
N ASP A 339 -19.46 9.10 17.16
CA ASP A 339 -20.86 8.78 17.46
C ASP A 339 -21.04 8.28 18.91
N ALA A 340 -20.04 7.59 19.47
CA ALA A 340 -20.04 7.15 20.87
C ALA A 340 -19.76 8.30 21.88
N GLY A 341 -19.26 9.45 21.39
CA GLY A 341 -18.83 10.59 22.21
C GLY A 341 -19.81 11.77 22.25
N ALA A 342 -20.92 11.72 21.49
CA ALA A 342 -21.98 12.74 21.43
C ALA A 342 -23.17 12.41 22.35
#